data_AF-A0A9W6I4J8-F1
#
_entry.id   AF-A0A9W6I4J8-F1
#
_cell.length_a   1.000
_cell.length_b   1.000
_cell.length_c   1.000
_cell.angle_alpha   90.00
_cell.angle_beta   90.00
_cell.angle_gamma   90.00
#
_symmetry.space_group_name_H-M   'P 1'
#
loop_
_entity.id
_entity.type
_entity.pdbx_description
1 polymer ?
#
loop_
_entity_poly.entity_id
_entity_poly.type
_entity_poly.pdbx_seq_one_letter_code
_entity_poly.pdbx_strand_id
1 'polypeptide(L)'
;MGTLGRVSNPAAVPLPSRTAPGARLAWLDALRGLGAVAVLLEHLLPWFLPVLRPYWFNLGMYGVMVFFLVSGYIIPVSLESRGDVRAFWIGRAFRLYPIYLVVVALVLVMGFWLPVREQVPRDLSAVAGHVTMLLDVVHMGGVTDTMWTLSYEMVFYLLVTALFVRGLHRGSGVLAVGFGVVAVVAGLVLYGPSVTGSWPAHVSGALFCVGMVCLISGRFRTLAACVLGVMAVVLTVFAGFTPWMGAAILAVMFIGTAIRRWEQGEGGLLPVLVATVLVALAPVWSIQADWWWAEPGVWLTTTALAGATFAGAMALRERRLPRFLVWLGLVSYSLYLLHHPLLKLVFAVVGDVRFMPLATQVTLSAAVVAVTLGLSWLSHRYVELPMQRLGRRLAQRPSAGDSAAPGPSSEVGVSAESLSRSASAG
;
A
#
# COMPACT_ATOMS: atom_id res chain seq x y z
N MET A 1 -16.76 36.29 60.50
CA MET A 1 -15.71 35.38 60.99
C MET A 1 -15.74 34.14 60.11
N GLY A 2 -14.83 34.06 59.14
CA GLY A 2 -14.73 32.95 58.21
C GLY A 2 -13.51 32.08 58.48
N THR A 3 -13.58 30.83 58.01
CA THR A 3 -12.53 30.02 57.32
C THR A 3 -13.05 28.58 57.27
N LEU A 4 -13.78 28.17 56.22
CA LEU A 4 -13.28 27.50 55.00
C LEU A 4 -12.57 26.16 55.27
N GLY A 5 -13.36 25.08 55.26
CA GLY A 5 -12.88 23.71 55.13
C GLY A 5 -12.44 23.41 53.69
N ARG A 6 -11.22 22.89 53.54
CA ARG A 6 -10.65 22.45 52.25
C ARG A 6 -11.46 21.29 51.68
N VAL A 7 -12.03 21.51 50.50
CA VAL A 7 -12.50 20.42 49.63
C VAL A 7 -11.27 19.81 48.97
N SER A 8 -11.05 18.51 49.22
CA SER A 8 -10.03 17.68 48.58
C SER A 8 -10.34 17.50 47.09
N ASN A 9 -9.43 17.96 46.24
CA ASN A 9 -9.48 17.80 44.79
C ASN A 9 -9.30 16.30 44.43
N PRO A 10 -10.23 15.64 43.72
CA PRO A 10 -10.03 14.25 43.30
C PRO A 10 -8.89 14.17 42.29
N ALA A 11 -8.04 13.16 42.47
CA ALA A 11 -6.84 12.89 41.69
C ALA A 11 -7.11 13.00 40.18
N ALA A 12 -6.34 13.88 39.52
CA ALA A 12 -6.32 13.98 38.07
C ALA A 12 -5.92 12.61 37.48
N VAL A 13 -6.85 11.99 36.76
CA VAL A 13 -6.58 10.82 35.92
C VAL A 13 -5.46 11.21 34.95
N PRO A 14 -4.34 10.47 34.88
CA PRO A 14 -3.31 10.76 33.89
C PRO A 14 -3.92 10.54 32.51
N LEU A 15 -4.03 11.61 31.72
CA LEU A 15 -4.40 11.49 30.31
C LEU A 15 -3.38 10.57 29.63
N PRO A 16 -3.82 9.60 28.80
CA PRO A 16 -2.90 8.73 28.09
C PRO A 16 -1.90 9.58 27.31
N SER A 17 -0.61 9.33 27.57
CA SER A 17 0.51 9.99 26.91
C SER A 17 0.29 9.98 25.40
N ARG A 18 0.23 11.16 24.77
CA ARG A 18 0.27 11.32 23.32
C ARG A 18 1.45 10.51 22.81
N THR A 19 1.17 9.40 22.12
CA THR A 19 2.19 8.58 21.47
C THR A 19 3.04 9.49 20.60
N ALA A 20 4.36 9.41 20.81
CA ALA A 20 5.32 10.28 20.13
C ALA A 20 5.05 10.29 18.60
N PRO A 21 5.08 11.48 17.96
CA PRO A 21 4.84 11.62 16.53
C PRO A 21 6.00 10.98 15.75
N GLY A 22 5.88 9.69 15.45
CA GLY A 22 6.92 8.94 14.73
C GLY A 22 7.05 7.47 15.07
N ALA A 23 6.24 6.90 15.98
CA ALA A 23 6.19 5.46 16.21
C ALA A 23 5.58 4.76 14.98
N ARG A 24 6.43 4.50 13.98
CA ARG A 24 6.12 3.60 12.86
C ARG A 24 5.54 2.32 13.47
N LEU A 25 4.36 1.92 13.01
CA LEU A 25 3.66 0.74 13.52
C LEU A 25 4.46 -0.51 13.15
N ALA A 26 5.46 -0.84 13.96
CA ALA A 26 6.47 -1.86 13.68
C ALA A 26 5.86 -3.24 13.38
N TRP A 27 4.69 -3.53 13.96
CA TRP A 27 3.92 -4.74 13.70
C TRP A 27 3.35 -4.79 12.28
N LEU A 28 2.97 -3.65 11.70
CA LEU A 28 2.53 -3.58 10.31
C LEU A 28 3.70 -3.76 9.34
N ASP A 29 4.88 -3.22 9.68
CA ASP A 29 6.09 -3.51 8.90
C ASP A 29 6.42 -5.01 8.96
N ALA A 30 6.38 -5.62 10.15
CA ALA A 30 6.62 -7.06 10.29
C ALA A 30 5.64 -7.91 9.47
N LEU A 31 4.35 -7.57 9.47
CA LEU A 31 3.34 -8.24 8.62
C LEU A 31 3.65 -8.09 7.12
N ARG A 32 4.07 -6.91 6.68
CA ARG A 32 4.50 -6.69 5.28
C ARG A 32 5.73 -7.53 4.93
N GLY A 33 6.68 -7.64 5.84
CA GLY A 33 7.87 -8.48 5.67
C GLY A 33 7.50 -9.95 5.51
N LEU A 34 6.63 -10.45 6.40
CA LEU A 34 6.09 -11.81 6.34
C LEU A 34 5.35 -12.08 5.02
N GLY A 35 4.51 -11.14 4.59
CA GLY A 35 3.80 -11.23 3.31
C GLY A 35 4.75 -11.28 2.10
N ALA A 36 5.80 -10.46 2.08
CA ALA A 36 6.80 -10.49 1.00
C ALA A 36 7.53 -11.83 0.93
N VAL A 37 7.92 -12.38 2.09
CA VAL A 37 8.58 -13.69 2.16
C VAL A 37 7.63 -14.80 1.70
N ALA A 38 6.36 -14.77 2.12
CA ALA A 38 5.38 -15.76 1.67
C ALA A 38 5.21 -15.74 0.15
N VAL A 39 5.11 -14.56 -0.47
CA VAL A 39 5.02 -14.43 -1.94
C VAL A 39 6.29 -14.91 -2.64
N LEU A 40 7.47 -14.58 -2.11
CA LEU A 40 8.75 -15.11 -2.62
C LEU A 40 8.74 -16.65 -2.60
N LEU A 41 8.34 -17.25 -1.47
CA LEU A 41 8.29 -18.69 -1.31
C LEU A 41 7.28 -19.34 -2.26
N GLU A 42 6.12 -18.73 -2.51
CA GLU A 42 5.15 -19.26 -3.49
C GLU A 42 5.76 -19.37 -4.89
N HIS A 43 6.62 -18.43 -5.29
CA HIS A 43 7.27 -18.47 -6.61
C HIS A 43 8.55 -19.31 -6.61
N LEU A 44 9.18 -19.52 -5.45
CA LEU A 44 10.40 -20.31 -5.33
C LEU A 44 10.11 -21.81 -5.19
N LEU A 45 9.24 -22.19 -4.26
CA LEU A 45 9.02 -23.59 -3.87
C LEU A 45 8.63 -24.51 -5.04
N PRO A 46 7.72 -24.14 -5.97
CA PRO A 46 7.33 -25.04 -7.06
C PRO A 46 8.48 -25.45 -7.98
N TRP A 47 9.50 -24.60 -8.11
CA TRP A 47 10.59 -24.76 -9.07
C TRP A 47 11.92 -25.15 -8.44
N PHE A 48 12.14 -24.78 -7.18
CA PHE A 48 13.42 -25.03 -6.50
C PHE A 48 13.32 -26.10 -5.42
N LEU A 49 12.19 -26.22 -4.73
CA LEU A 49 12.06 -27.06 -3.55
C LEU A 49 10.62 -27.59 -3.38
N PRO A 50 10.07 -28.31 -4.39
CA PRO A 50 8.65 -28.62 -4.48
C PRO A 50 8.15 -29.50 -3.31
N VAL A 51 9.04 -30.30 -2.71
CA VAL A 51 8.74 -31.13 -1.54
C VAL A 51 8.25 -30.33 -0.33
N LEU A 52 8.61 -29.05 -0.22
CA LEU A 52 8.17 -28.18 0.88
C LEU A 52 6.95 -27.32 0.53
N ARG A 53 6.40 -27.43 -0.69
CA ARG A 53 5.23 -26.65 -1.09
C ARG A 53 3.98 -27.20 -0.41
N PRO A 54 3.25 -26.41 0.39
CA PRO A 54 1.94 -26.82 0.87
C PRO A 54 0.91 -26.69 -0.24
N TYR A 55 -0.03 -27.63 -0.28
CA TYR A 55 -1.14 -27.66 -1.25
C TYR A 55 -2.51 -27.42 -0.58
N TRP A 56 -2.55 -27.34 0.75
CA TRP A 56 -3.77 -27.13 1.52
C TRP A 56 -4.07 -25.65 1.80
N PHE A 57 -3.14 -24.75 1.47
CA PHE A 57 -3.31 -23.28 1.41
C PHE A 57 -2.30 -22.71 0.40
N ASN A 58 -2.51 -21.47 -0.06
CA ASN A 58 -1.62 -20.79 -1.01
C ASN A 58 -0.77 -19.71 -0.31
N LEU A 59 0.57 -19.79 -0.36
CA LEU A 59 1.43 -18.82 0.31
C LEU A 59 1.37 -17.44 -0.35
N GLY A 60 1.24 -17.40 -1.67
CA GLY A 60 1.20 -16.16 -2.44
C GLY A 60 -0.03 -15.32 -2.08
N MET A 61 -1.22 -15.91 -2.20
CA MET A 61 -2.49 -15.28 -1.87
C MET A 61 -2.59 -14.95 -0.39
N TYR A 62 -2.06 -15.80 0.50
CA TYR A 62 -1.88 -15.45 1.91
C TYR A 62 -1.10 -14.13 2.09
N GLY A 63 0.07 -14.03 1.46
CA GLY A 63 0.90 -12.83 1.54
C GLY A 63 0.22 -11.60 0.94
N VAL A 64 -0.47 -11.76 -0.20
CA VAL A 64 -1.24 -10.71 -0.87
C VAL A 64 -2.39 -10.19 0.01
N MET A 65 -3.16 -11.07 0.65
CA MET A 65 -4.23 -10.69 1.58
C MET A 65 -3.68 -9.92 2.78
N VAL A 66 -2.56 -10.37 3.38
CA VAL A 66 -1.89 -9.65 4.47
C VAL A 66 -1.43 -8.26 4.02
N PHE A 67 -0.85 -8.14 2.82
CA PHE A 67 -0.46 -6.83 2.27
C PHE A 67 -1.65 -5.89 2.12
N PHE A 68 -2.76 -6.37 1.56
CA PHE A 68 -3.94 -5.54 1.33
C PHE A 68 -4.66 -5.15 2.63
N LEU A 69 -4.70 -6.03 3.64
CA LEU A 69 -5.17 -5.69 4.98
C LEU A 69 -4.33 -4.56 5.59
N VAL A 70 -2.99 -4.68 5.53
CA VAL A 70 -2.07 -3.65 6.05
C VAL A 70 -2.22 -2.33 5.28
N SER A 71 -2.33 -2.40 3.96
CA SER A 71 -2.54 -1.22 3.11
C SER A 71 -3.85 -0.52 3.46
N GLY A 72 -4.95 -1.27 3.57
CA GLY A 72 -6.25 -0.78 4.01
C GLY A 72 -6.21 -0.11 5.39
N TYR A 73 -5.47 -0.70 6.32
CA TYR A 73 -5.34 -0.19 7.68
C TYR A 73 -4.60 1.17 7.77
N ILE A 74 -3.60 1.40 6.91
CA ILE A 74 -2.72 2.59 6.99
C ILE A 74 -3.12 3.71 6.03
N ILE A 75 -3.52 3.38 4.80
CA ILE A 75 -3.60 4.36 3.71
C ILE A 75 -4.64 5.47 4.00
N PRO A 76 -5.89 5.18 4.39
CA PRO A 76 -6.88 6.22 4.69
C PRO A 76 -6.42 7.15 5.80
N VAL A 77 -5.90 6.59 6.89
CA VAL A 77 -5.37 7.36 8.03
C VAL A 77 -4.21 8.26 7.61
N SER A 78 -3.36 7.80 6.68
CA SER A 78 -2.24 8.62 6.18
C SER A 78 -2.68 9.84 5.37
N LEU A 79 -3.83 9.75 4.69
CA LEU A 79 -4.43 10.86 3.97
C LEU A 79 -5.16 11.79 4.94
N GLU A 80 -5.96 11.23 5.85
CA GLU A 80 -6.71 11.96 6.88
C GLU A 80 -5.79 12.76 7.82
N SER A 81 -4.72 12.14 8.32
CA SER A 81 -3.76 12.78 9.23
C SER A 81 -2.99 13.93 8.61
N ARG A 82 -2.75 13.91 7.30
CA ARG A 82 -2.08 15.00 6.59
C ARG A 82 -3.06 16.08 6.11
N GLY A 83 -4.28 15.69 5.76
CA GLY A 83 -5.29 16.61 5.19
C GLY A 83 -4.96 17.18 3.81
N ASP A 84 -3.83 16.78 3.20
CA ASP A 84 -3.33 17.32 1.94
C ASP A 84 -3.22 16.22 0.87
N VAL A 85 -4.13 16.29 -0.11
CA VAL A 85 -4.21 15.39 -1.26
C VAL A 85 -2.95 15.48 -2.13
N ARG A 86 -2.38 16.67 -2.33
CA ARG A 86 -1.17 16.85 -3.13
C ARG A 86 0.01 16.17 -2.44
N ALA A 87 0.22 16.46 -1.16
CA ALA A 87 1.29 15.84 -0.38
C ALA A 87 1.15 14.32 -0.31
N PHE A 88 -0.08 13.80 -0.22
CA PHE A 88 -0.36 12.38 -0.28
C PHE A 88 0.12 11.75 -1.59
N TRP A 89 -0.31 12.28 -2.74
CA TRP A 89 0.07 11.73 -4.05
C TRP A 89 1.57 11.83 -4.34
N ILE A 90 2.21 12.95 -3.99
CA ILE A 90 3.68 13.07 -4.08
C ILE A 90 4.35 11.99 -3.24
N GLY A 91 3.92 11.81 -1.99
CA GLY A 91 4.48 10.79 -1.10
C GLY A 91 4.32 9.37 -1.64
N ARG A 92 3.20 9.06 -2.32
CA ARG A 92 2.96 7.75 -2.94
C ARG A 92 3.77 7.55 -4.22
N ALA A 93 3.86 8.56 -5.08
CA ALA A 93 4.66 8.51 -6.31
C ALA A 93 6.14 8.19 -6.00
N PHE A 94 6.74 8.94 -5.06
CA PHE A 94 8.13 8.74 -4.63
C PHE A 94 8.36 7.48 -3.78
N ARG A 95 7.30 6.79 -3.37
CA ARG A 95 7.38 5.50 -2.69
C ARG A 95 7.32 4.34 -3.69
N LEU A 96 6.45 4.42 -4.69
CA LEU A 96 6.16 3.30 -5.60
C LEU A 96 7.05 3.31 -6.86
N TYR A 97 7.07 4.43 -7.59
CA TYR A 97 7.69 4.48 -8.91
C TYR A 97 9.20 4.21 -8.94
N PRO A 98 10.03 4.64 -7.97
CA PRO A 98 11.48 4.47 -8.08
C PRO A 98 11.94 3.03 -8.36
N ILE A 99 11.54 2.09 -7.49
CA ILE A 99 11.92 0.68 -7.66
C ILE A 99 11.06 0.00 -8.72
N TYR A 100 9.79 0.40 -8.89
CA TYR A 100 8.96 -0.09 -9.99
C TYR A 100 9.64 0.14 -11.36
N LEU A 101 10.11 1.36 -11.62
CA LEU A 101 10.80 1.72 -12.87
C LEU A 101 12.14 1.00 -13.02
N VAL A 102 12.90 0.82 -11.94
CA VAL A 102 14.15 0.02 -11.96
C VAL A 102 13.85 -1.42 -12.36
N VAL A 103 12.79 -2.03 -11.82
CA VAL A 103 12.40 -3.41 -12.16
C VAL A 103 11.85 -3.51 -13.58
N VAL A 104 11.04 -2.55 -14.04
CA VAL A 104 10.60 -2.49 -15.44
C VAL A 104 11.82 -2.40 -16.38
N ALA A 105 12.76 -1.49 -16.11
CA ALA A 105 13.97 -1.36 -16.91
C ALA A 105 14.82 -2.64 -16.91
N LEU A 106 15.04 -3.25 -15.73
CA LEU A 106 15.74 -4.54 -15.60
C LEU A 106 15.10 -5.61 -16.48
N VAL A 107 13.78 -5.75 -16.42
CA VAL A 107 13.04 -6.76 -17.18
C VAL A 107 13.09 -6.49 -18.69
N LEU A 108 13.03 -5.23 -19.12
CA LEU A 108 13.20 -4.87 -20.52
C LEU A 108 14.60 -5.22 -21.03
N VAL A 109 15.64 -5.00 -20.21
CA VAL A 109 17.02 -5.39 -20.55
C VAL A 109 17.18 -6.91 -20.60
N MET A 110 16.58 -7.64 -19.66
CA MET A 110 16.55 -9.11 -19.72
C MET A 110 15.88 -9.63 -21.00
N GLY A 111 14.85 -8.92 -21.48
CA GLY A 111 14.11 -9.22 -22.69
C GLY A 111 14.94 -9.29 -23.98
N PHE A 112 16.18 -8.76 -23.99
CA PHE A 112 17.11 -8.91 -25.12
C PHE A 112 17.69 -10.32 -25.25
N TRP A 113 17.73 -11.09 -24.15
CA TRP A 113 18.43 -12.38 -24.09
C TRP A 113 17.52 -13.52 -23.62
N LEU A 114 16.40 -13.19 -22.98
CA LEU A 114 15.45 -14.15 -22.42
C LEU A 114 14.02 -13.74 -22.81
N PRO A 115 13.17 -14.67 -23.26
CA PRO A 115 11.74 -14.42 -23.41
C PRO A 115 11.11 -13.98 -22.08
N VAL A 116 10.59 -12.75 -22.00
CA VAL A 116 9.88 -12.26 -20.81
C VAL A 116 8.48 -11.78 -21.17
N ARG A 117 7.48 -12.54 -20.67
CA ARG A 117 6.05 -12.17 -20.69
C ARG A 117 5.61 -11.69 -22.07
N GLU A 118 5.81 -12.52 -23.09
CA GLU A 118 5.52 -12.21 -24.51
C GLU A 118 4.05 -11.87 -24.76
N GLN A 119 3.16 -12.35 -23.90
CA GLN A 119 1.73 -12.01 -23.92
C GLN A 119 1.44 -10.54 -23.59
N VAL A 120 2.38 -9.80 -22.99
CA VAL A 120 2.20 -8.38 -22.67
C VAL A 120 2.49 -7.54 -23.92
N PRO A 121 1.52 -6.75 -24.42
CA PRO A 121 1.72 -5.93 -25.62
C PRO A 121 2.92 -4.98 -25.49
N ARG A 122 3.56 -4.66 -26.61
CA ARG A 122 4.71 -3.73 -26.69
C ARG A 122 4.33 -2.44 -27.42
N ASP A 123 3.15 -1.93 -27.11
CA ASP A 123 2.56 -0.75 -27.74
C ASP A 123 2.21 0.34 -26.70
N LEU A 124 1.57 1.41 -27.15
CA LEU A 124 1.16 2.53 -26.30
C LEU A 124 0.12 2.14 -25.24
N SER A 125 -0.63 1.05 -25.44
CA SER A 125 -1.65 0.62 -24.47
C SER A 125 -1.00 -0.02 -23.25
N ALA A 126 0.03 -0.84 -23.45
CA ALA A 126 0.85 -1.36 -22.36
C ALA A 126 1.60 -0.24 -21.64
N VAL A 127 2.15 0.74 -22.37
CA VAL A 127 2.79 1.91 -21.76
C VAL A 127 1.80 2.67 -20.87
N ALA A 128 0.57 2.93 -21.35
CA ALA A 128 -0.46 3.60 -20.57
C ALA A 128 -0.82 2.81 -19.29
N GLY A 129 -0.97 1.48 -19.39
CA GLY A 129 -1.22 0.62 -18.24
C GLY A 129 -0.08 0.62 -17.21
N HIS A 130 1.17 0.61 -17.66
CA HIS A 130 2.35 0.62 -16.77
C HIS A 130 2.59 1.98 -16.13
N VAL A 131 2.52 3.07 -16.91
CA VAL A 131 2.72 4.44 -16.39
C VAL A 131 1.67 4.80 -15.35
N THR A 132 0.42 4.35 -15.50
CA THR A 132 -0.63 4.56 -14.49
C THR A 132 -0.65 3.51 -13.38
N MET A 133 0.14 2.44 -13.50
CA MET A 133 0.06 1.22 -12.70
C MET A 133 -1.30 0.51 -12.76
N LEU A 134 -2.19 0.85 -13.71
CA LEU A 134 -3.52 0.24 -13.87
C LEU A 134 -3.51 -1.01 -14.78
N LEU A 135 -2.34 -1.47 -15.20
CA LEU A 135 -2.10 -2.60 -16.13
C LEU A 135 -3.02 -3.83 -15.96
N ASP A 136 -3.40 -4.21 -14.74
CA ASP A 136 -4.26 -5.39 -14.53
C ASP A 136 -5.75 -5.09 -14.81
N VAL A 137 -6.21 -3.91 -14.38
CA VAL A 137 -7.61 -3.47 -14.54
C VAL A 137 -7.91 -2.89 -15.93
N VAL A 138 -6.90 -2.83 -16.81
CA VAL A 138 -7.06 -2.54 -18.24
C VAL A 138 -6.65 -3.72 -19.12
N HIS A 139 -6.52 -4.92 -18.54
CA HIS A 139 -6.21 -6.15 -19.24
C HIS A 139 -4.90 -6.16 -20.04
N MET A 140 -3.90 -5.37 -19.63
CA MET A 140 -2.57 -5.33 -20.29
C MET A 140 -1.57 -6.31 -19.67
N GLY A 141 -1.74 -6.58 -18.37
CA GLY A 141 -0.77 -7.38 -17.61
C GLY A 141 0.55 -6.65 -17.38
N GLY A 142 1.35 -7.16 -16.43
CA GLY A 142 2.62 -6.54 -16.05
C GLY A 142 3.81 -7.21 -16.71
N VAL A 143 4.88 -6.47 -17.00
CA VAL A 143 6.15 -7.07 -17.46
C VAL A 143 6.73 -8.11 -16.48
N THR A 144 6.32 -8.07 -15.20
CA THR A 144 6.47 -9.20 -14.26
C THR A 144 5.11 -9.76 -13.85
N ASP A 145 5.05 -11.06 -13.54
CA ASP A 145 3.83 -11.72 -13.07
C ASP A 145 3.31 -11.11 -11.77
N THR A 146 4.17 -10.56 -10.92
CA THR A 146 3.80 -10.01 -9.61
C THR A 146 3.23 -8.59 -9.65
N MET A 147 3.30 -7.88 -10.78
CA MET A 147 2.89 -6.47 -10.87
C MET A 147 1.39 -6.23 -10.79
N TRP A 148 0.55 -7.24 -10.99
CA TRP A 148 -0.91 -7.09 -11.01
C TRP A 148 -1.46 -6.51 -9.70
N THR A 149 -0.88 -6.85 -8.55
CA THR A 149 -1.34 -6.37 -7.24
C THR A 149 -1.20 -4.87 -7.07
N LEU A 150 -0.23 -4.26 -7.76
CA LEU A 150 -0.01 -2.82 -7.75
C LEU A 150 -1.18 -2.04 -8.36
N SER A 151 -1.88 -2.64 -9.34
CA SER A 151 -3.08 -2.04 -9.93
C SER A 151 -4.19 -1.86 -8.90
N TYR A 152 -4.40 -2.85 -8.04
CA TYR A 152 -5.39 -2.74 -6.98
C TYR A 152 -4.97 -1.78 -5.87
N GLU A 153 -3.67 -1.67 -5.57
CA GLU A 153 -3.16 -0.63 -4.66
C GLU A 153 -3.41 0.78 -5.24
N MET A 154 -3.19 0.97 -6.55
CA MET A 154 -3.48 2.23 -7.25
C MET A 154 -4.98 2.56 -7.28
N VAL A 155 -5.83 1.58 -7.62
CA VAL A 155 -7.30 1.72 -7.56
C VAL A 155 -7.71 2.18 -6.16
N PHE A 156 -7.18 1.56 -5.11
CA PHE A 156 -7.50 1.95 -3.73
C PHE A 156 -7.06 3.39 -3.41
N TYR A 157 -5.91 3.84 -3.90
CA TYR A 157 -5.50 5.25 -3.76
C TYR A 157 -6.47 6.22 -4.41
N LEU A 158 -6.98 5.90 -5.60
CA LEU A 158 -7.98 6.71 -6.31
C LEU A 158 -9.29 6.75 -5.52
N LEU A 159 -9.78 5.60 -5.05
CA LEU A 159 -11.02 5.51 -4.27
C LEU A 159 -10.93 6.25 -2.94
N VAL A 160 -9.87 6.04 -2.17
CA VAL A 160 -9.66 6.73 -0.88
C VAL A 160 -9.56 8.24 -1.09
N THR A 161 -8.92 8.69 -2.17
CA THR A 161 -8.88 10.12 -2.53
C THR A 161 -10.28 10.66 -2.82
N ALA A 162 -11.08 9.96 -3.62
CA ALA A 162 -12.47 10.34 -3.93
C ALA A 162 -13.34 10.44 -2.68
N LEU A 163 -13.28 9.42 -1.82
CA LEU A 163 -14.02 9.35 -0.57
C LEU A 163 -13.60 10.44 0.42
N PHE A 164 -12.30 10.71 0.51
CA PHE A 164 -11.75 11.74 1.38
C PHE A 164 -12.23 13.14 0.97
N VAL A 165 -12.09 13.49 -0.32
CA VAL A 165 -12.50 14.82 -0.84
C VAL A 165 -14.02 15.03 -0.73
N ARG A 166 -14.82 13.96 -0.80
CA ARG A 166 -16.27 14.00 -0.62
C ARG A 166 -16.73 13.95 0.85
N GLY A 167 -15.82 13.73 1.80
CA GLY A 167 -16.18 13.52 3.21
C GLY A 167 -16.90 12.20 3.49
N LEU A 168 -16.97 11.29 2.51
CA LEU A 168 -17.63 9.98 2.61
C LEU A 168 -16.70 8.90 3.15
N HIS A 169 -15.46 9.26 3.52
CA HIS A 169 -14.46 8.30 3.98
C HIS A 169 -14.98 7.48 5.17
N ARG A 170 -15.79 8.03 6.08
CA ARG A 170 -16.30 7.39 7.32
C ARG A 170 -17.11 6.10 7.12
N GLY A 171 -17.70 5.86 5.95
CA GLY A 171 -18.51 4.68 5.64
C GLY A 171 -17.75 3.39 5.26
N SER A 172 -16.48 3.21 5.67
CA SER A 172 -15.62 2.14 5.14
C SER A 172 -16.12 0.72 5.43
N GLY A 173 -16.86 0.49 6.51
CA GLY A 173 -17.49 -0.81 6.77
C GLY A 173 -18.57 -1.15 5.73
N VAL A 174 -19.36 -0.17 5.31
CA VAL A 174 -20.37 -0.34 4.25
C VAL A 174 -19.71 -0.62 2.91
N LEU A 175 -18.60 0.06 2.62
CA LEU A 175 -17.82 -0.18 1.40
C LEU A 175 -17.19 -1.58 1.40
N ALA A 176 -16.69 -2.06 2.54
CA ALA A 176 -16.16 -3.42 2.67
C ALA A 176 -17.24 -4.47 2.33
N VAL A 177 -18.44 -4.32 2.90
CA VAL A 177 -19.58 -5.20 2.61
C VAL A 177 -20.00 -5.06 1.15
N GLY A 178 -20.12 -3.84 0.64
CA GLY A 178 -20.51 -3.57 -0.75
C GLY A 178 -19.58 -4.24 -1.76
N PHE A 179 -18.26 -4.06 -1.62
CA PHE A 179 -17.29 -4.75 -2.49
C PHE A 179 -17.29 -6.27 -2.28
N GLY A 180 -17.56 -6.76 -1.06
CA GLY A 180 -17.75 -8.19 -0.80
C GLY A 180 -18.96 -8.76 -1.55
N VAL A 181 -20.09 -8.04 -1.56
CA VAL A 181 -21.27 -8.43 -2.35
C VAL A 181 -20.96 -8.40 -3.83
N VAL A 182 -20.29 -7.35 -4.32
CA VAL A 182 -19.85 -7.27 -5.73
C VAL A 182 -18.93 -8.44 -6.09
N ALA A 183 -18.02 -8.86 -5.21
CA ALA A 183 -17.16 -10.00 -5.44
C ALA A 183 -17.94 -11.31 -5.64
N VAL A 184 -18.90 -11.59 -4.74
CA VAL A 184 -19.77 -12.78 -4.84
C VAL A 184 -20.61 -12.73 -6.13
N VAL A 185 -21.27 -11.60 -6.40
CA VAL A 185 -22.12 -11.45 -7.60
C VAL A 185 -21.32 -11.53 -8.89
N ALA A 186 -20.16 -10.86 -8.96
CA ALA A 186 -19.27 -10.92 -10.11
C ALA A 186 -18.77 -12.35 -10.33
N GLY A 187 -18.45 -13.09 -9.26
CA GLY A 187 -18.04 -14.49 -9.34
C GLY A 187 -19.11 -15.38 -9.95
N LEU A 188 -20.38 -15.15 -9.59
CA LEU A 188 -21.53 -15.93 -10.06
C LEU A 188 -21.93 -15.63 -11.52
N VAL A 189 -21.81 -14.37 -11.95
CA VAL A 189 -22.46 -13.88 -13.18
C VAL A 189 -21.49 -13.57 -14.31
N LEU A 190 -20.27 -13.09 -14.00
CA LEU A 190 -19.31 -12.71 -15.04
C LEU A 190 -18.46 -13.92 -15.41
N TYR A 191 -18.31 -14.21 -16.70
CA TYR A 191 -17.41 -15.25 -17.22
C TYR A 191 -16.02 -14.74 -17.61
N GLY A 192 -15.90 -13.43 -17.85
CA GLY A 192 -14.63 -12.76 -18.08
C GLY A 192 -14.80 -11.23 -18.07
N PRO A 193 -13.78 -10.46 -18.46
CA PRO A 193 -13.92 -9.03 -18.64
C PRO A 193 -14.98 -8.73 -19.72
N SER A 194 -15.94 -7.87 -19.38
CA SER A 194 -16.95 -7.37 -20.33
C SER A 194 -16.41 -6.23 -21.19
N VAL A 195 -15.42 -5.50 -20.69
CA VAL A 195 -14.72 -4.43 -21.39
C VAL A 195 -13.37 -4.97 -21.86
N THR A 196 -13.21 -5.10 -23.17
CA THR A 196 -12.03 -5.70 -23.81
C THR A 196 -11.37 -4.74 -24.80
N GLY A 197 -10.19 -5.14 -25.30
CA GLY A 197 -9.39 -4.36 -26.23
C GLY A 197 -8.42 -3.39 -25.55
N SER A 198 -7.65 -2.65 -26.35
CA SER A 198 -6.61 -1.72 -25.87
C SER A 198 -7.13 -0.33 -25.52
N TRP A 199 -8.32 0.04 -26.00
CA TRP A 199 -8.91 1.37 -25.77
C TRP A 199 -9.09 1.74 -24.28
N PRO A 200 -9.42 0.83 -23.34
CA PRO A 200 -9.58 1.18 -21.93
C PRO A 200 -8.26 1.70 -21.35
N ALA A 201 -7.12 1.17 -21.78
CA ALA A 201 -5.80 1.63 -21.34
C ALA A 201 -5.52 3.07 -21.81
N HIS A 202 -5.86 3.40 -23.06
CA HIS A 202 -5.66 4.76 -23.58
C HIS A 202 -6.58 5.79 -22.91
N VAL A 203 -7.87 5.47 -22.80
CA VAL A 203 -8.87 6.37 -22.19
C VAL A 203 -8.56 6.57 -20.70
N SER A 204 -8.32 5.50 -19.96
CA SER A 204 -7.98 5.60 -18.53
C SER A 204 -6.63 6.27 -18.32
N GLY A 205 -5.65 6.05 -19.20
CA GLY A 205 -4.37 6.76 -19.19
C GLY A 205 -4.53 8.27 -19.31
N ALA A 206 -5.32 8.73 -20.29
CA ALA A 206 -5.60 10.14 -20.48
C ALA A 206 -6.36 10.75 -19.29
N LEU A 207 -7.41 10.07 -18.82
CA LEU A 207 -8.19 10.49 -17.65
C LEU A 207 -7.32 10.57 -16.39
N PHE A 208 -6.44 9.58 -16.17
CA PHE A 208 -5.51 9.56 -15.06
C PHE A 208 -4.57 10.76 -15.10
N CYS A 209 -3.92 11.04 -16.23
CA CYS A 209 -3.02 12.18 -16.37
C CYS A 209 -3.73 13.51 -16.12
N VAL A 210 -4.87 13.75 -16.75
CA VAL A 210 -5.66 14.98 -16.57
C VAL A 210 -6.16 15.10 -15.13
N GLY A 211 -6.70 14.01 -14.57
CA GLY A 211 -7.21 13.98 -13.21
C GLY A 211 -6.11 14.23 -12.18
N MET A 212 -4.91 13.68 -12.36
CA MET A 212 -3.76 13.92 -11.50
C MET A 212 -3.30 15.37 -11.53
N VAL A 213 -3.27 16.01 -12.71
CA VAL A 213 -2.98 17.45 -12.84
C VAL A 213 -4.01 18.28 -12.08
N CYS A 214 -5.30 17.97 -12.20
CA CYS A 214 -6.37 18.62 -11.44
C CYS A 214 -6.23 18.42 -9.91
N LEU A 215 -5.91 17.20 -9.47
CA LEU A 215 -5.70 16.88 -8.05
C LEU A 215 -4.50 17.64 -7.44
N ILE A 216 -3.39 17.73 -8.18
CA ILE A 216 -2.15 18.38 -7.73
C ILE A 216 -2.28 19.91 -7.76
N SER A 217 -2.88 20.46 -8.82
CA SER A 217 -3.12 21.92 -8.94
C SER A 217 -4.20 22.42 -7.99
N GLY A 218 -5.08 21.54 -7.51
CA GLY A 218 -6.23 21.88 -6.69
C GLY A 218 -7.44 22.38 -7.49
N ARG A 219 -7.32 22.56 -8.81
CA ARG A 219 -8.41 22.98 -9.69
C ARG A 219 -9.29 21.78 -10.04
N PHE A 220 -10.62 21.94 -9.96
CA PHE A 220 -11.59 20.87 -10.20
C PHE A 220 -11.35 19.59 -9.36
N ARG A 221 -10.74 19.74 -8.18
CA ARG A 221 -10.27 18.62 -7.35
C ARG A 221 -11.35 17.56 -7.08
N THR A 222 -12.54 17.98 -6.68
CA THR A 222 -13.65 17.06 -6.37
C THR A 222 -14.12 16.29 -7.61
N LEU A 223 -14.28 16.98 -8.74
CA LEU A 223 -14.68 16.36 -9.99
C LEU A 223 -13.64 15.33 -10.45
N ALA A 224 -12.36 15.71 -10.46
CA ALA A 224 -11.26 14.83 -10.83
C ALA A 224 -11.20 13.59 -9.92
N ALA A 225 -11.31 13.77 -8.60
CA ALA A 225 -11.31 12.66 -7.65
C ALA A 225 -12.49 11.70 -7.91
N CYS A 226 -13.70 12.22 -8.13
CA CYS A 226 -14.87 11.40 -8.42
C CYS A 226 -14.74 10.65 -9.74
N VAL A 227 -14.32 11.32 -10.82
CA VAL A 227 -14.14 10.70 -12.14
C VAL A 227 -13.11 9.56 -12.07
N LEU A 228 -11.96 9.80 -11.43
CA LEU A 228 -10.94 8.78 -11.25
C LEU A 228 -11.41 7.63 -10.36
N GLY A 229 -12.14 7.93 -9.28
CA GLY A 229 -12.71 6.91 -8.40
C GLY A 229 -13.73 6.02 -9.13
N VAL A 230 -14.67 6.61 -9.87
CA VAL A 230 -15.65 5.87 -10.66
C VAL A 230 -14.96 5.04 -11.75
N MET A 231 -14.02 5.63 -12.49
CA MET A 231 -13.21 4.91 -13.47
C MET A 231 -12.52 3.70 -12.83
N ALA A 232 -11.92 3.86 -11.65
CA ALA A 232 -11.23 2.78 -10.96
C ALA A 232 -12.16 1.62 -10.57
N VAL A 233 -13.40 1.90 -10.11
CA VAL A 233 -14.41 0.87 -9.84
C VAL A 233 -14.83 0.16 -11.12
N VAL A 234 -15.16 0.93 -12.17
CA VAL A 234 -15.63 0.38 -13.46
C VAL A 234 -14.58 -0.54 -14.06
N LEU A 235 -13.31 -0.11 -14.11
CA LEU A 235 -12.22 -0.92 -14.65
C LEU A 235 -12.00 -2.20 -13.83
N THR A 236 -12.05 -2.10 -12.50
CA THR A 236 -11.88 -3.26 -11.61
C THR A 236 -12.94 -4.34 -11.84
N VAL A 237 -14.20 -3.93 -12.02
CA VAL A 237 -15.33 -4.86 -12.15
C VAL A 237 -15.50 -5.37 -13.58
N PHE A 238 -15.24 -4.54 -14.59
CA PHE A 238 -15.60 -4.88 -15.97
C PHE A 238 -14.42 -5.15 -16.91
N ALA A 239 -13.20 -4.69 -16.60
CA ALA A 239 -12.03 -4.82 -17.48
C ALA A 239 -10.89 -5.66 -16.88
N GLY A 240 -10.87 -5.90 -15.56
CA GLY A 240 -9.86 -6.73 -14.91
C GLY A 240 -9.87 -8.19 -15.38
N PHE A 241 -8.71 -8.87 -15.29
CA PHE A 241 -8.57 -10.29 -15.68
C PHE A 241 -9.55 -11.22 -14.94
N THR A 242 -9.74 -10.97 -13.65
CA THR A 242 -10.64 -11.75 -12.78
C THR A 242 -11.50 -10.80 -11.93
N PRO A 243 -12.66 -10.35 -12.43
CA PRO A 243 -13.51 -9.34 -11.79
C PRO A 243 -13.83 -9.58 -10.31
N TRP A 244 -14.19 -10.82 -9.95
CA TRP A 244 -14.54 -11.19 -8.58
C TRP A 244 -13.36 -10.99 -7.62
N MET A 245 -12.14 -11.31 -8.06
CA MET A 245 -10.93 -11.17 -7.26
C MET A 245 -10.58 -9.71 -7.03
N GLY A 246 -10.71 -8.85 -8.06
CA GLY A 246 -10.49 -7.43 -7.92
C GLY A 246 -11.43 -6.79 -6.89
N ALA A 247 -12.73 -7.14 -6.95
CA ALA A 247 -13.70 -6.70 -5.95
C ALA A 247 -13.40 -7.27 -4.55
N ALA A 248 -13.01 -8.55 -4.44
CA ALA A 248 -12.62 -9.16 -3.17
C ALA A 248 -11.40 -8.46 -2.54
N ILE A 249 -10.41 -8.09 -3.35
CA ILE A 249 -9.23 -7.34 -2.90
C ILE A 249 -9.64 -5.98 -2.35
N LEU A 250 -10.49 -5.23 -3.04
CA LEU A 250 -11.00 -3.96 -2.54
C LEU A 250 -11.78 -4.15 -1.23
N ALA A 251 -12.58 -5.21 -1.12
CA ALA A 251 -13.25 -5.56 0.12
C ALA A 251 -12.24 -5.80 1.25
N VAL A 252 -11.16 -6.56 1.02
CA VAL A 252 -10.08 -6.78 1.99
C VAL A 252 -9.39 -5.49 2.42
N MET A 253 -9.14 -4.56 1.49
CA MET A 253 -8.55 -3.25 1.84
C MET A 253 -9.52 -2.39 2.67
N PHE A 254 -10.81 -2.41 2.35
CA PHE A 254 -11.81 -1.73 3.18
C PHE A 254 -12.06 -2.43 4.52
N ILE A 255 -11.92 -3.76 4.62
CA ILE A 255 -11.89 -4.52 5.89
C ILE A 255 -10.76 -3.98 6.77
N GLY A 256 -9.54 -3.82 6.23
CA GLY A 256 -8.43 -3.21 6.98
C GLY A 256 -8.75 -1.80 7.48
N THR A 257 -9.43 -0.99 6.66
CA THR A 257 -9.88 0.36 7.07
C THR A 257 -10.96 0.31 8.15
N ALA A 258 -11.91 -0.62 8.04
CA ALA A 258 -13.00 -0.80 8.98
C ALA A 258 -12.50 -1.31 10.34
N ILE A 259 -11.52 -2.21 10.37
CA ILE A 259 -10.84 -2.65 11.60
C ILE A 259 -10.21 -1.45 12.30
N ARG A 260 -9.47 -0.62 11.55
CA ARG A 260 -8.83 0.59 12.11
C ARG A 260 -9.83 1.54 12.74
N ARG A 261 -11.01 1.70 12.14
CA ARG A 261 -12.07 2.55 12.69
C ARG A 261 -12.76 1.97 13.90
N TRP A 262 -12.98 0.66 13.90
CA TRP A 262 -13.45 -0.03 15.09
C TRP A 262 -12.49 0.19 16.27
N GLU A 263 -11.17 0.10 16.06
CA GLU A 263 -10.18 0.42 17.10
C GLU A 263 -10.24 1.89 17.58
N GLN A 264 -10.64 2.81 16.71
CA GLN A 264 -10.79 4.23 17.04
C GLN A 264 -12.17 4.56 17.65
N GLY A 265 -13.08 3.59 17.76
CA GLY A 265 -14.45 3.80 18.25
C GLY A 265 -15.40 4.42 17.22
N GLU A 266 -15.01 4.51 15.94
CA GLU A 266 -15.76 5.15 14.86
C GLU A 266 -16.55 4.15 13.97
N GLY A 267 -16.67 2.88 14.40
CA GLY A 267 -17.37 1.84 13.65
C GLY A 267 -17.56 0.54 14.43
N GLY A 268 -18.39 -0.36 13.89
CA GLY A 268 -18.66 -1.67 14.48
C GLY A 268 -17.84 -2.81 13.86
N LEU A 269 -17.75 -3.94 14.57
CA LEU A 269 -17.16 -5.18 14.07
C LEU A 269 -18.06 -5.92 13.07
N LEU A 270 -19.38 -5.71 13.13
CA LEU A 270 -20.31 -6.46 12.28
C LEU A 270 -20.01 -6.33 10.78
N PRO A 271 -19.79 -5.12 10.20
CA PRO A 271 -19.40 -5.01 8.79
C PRO A 271 -18.07 -5.70 8.46
N VAL A 272 -17.12 -5.74 9.39
CA VAL A 272 -15.84 -6.46 9.23
C VAL A 272 -16.09 -7.96 9.10
N LEU A 273 -16.91 -8.52 9.99
CA LEU A 273 -17.26 -9.95 9.98
C LEU A 273 -18.02 -10.32 8.71
N VAL A 274 -19.05 -9.54 8.35
CA VAL A 274 -19.86 -9.76 7.14
C VAL A 274 -19.00 -9.70 5.88
N ALA A 275 -18.18 -8.66 5.73
CA ALA A 275 -17.30 -8.53 4.57
C ALA A 275 -16.27 -9.68 4.51
N THR A 276 -15.74 -10.13 5.64
CA THR A 276 -14.80 -11.27 5.71
C THR A 276 -15.47 -12.56 5.21
N VAL A 277 -16.71 -12.82 5.65
CA VAL A 277 -17.49 -13.97 5.16
C VAL A 277 -17.74 -13.86 3.65
N LEU A 278 -18.12 -12.69 3.15
CA LEU A 278 -18.36 -12.49 1.72
C LEU A 278 -17.08 -12.73 0.88
N VAL A 279 -15.92 -12.24 1.33
CA VAL A 279 -14.63 -12.51 0.68
C VAL A 279 -14.28 -14.00 0.70
N ALA A 280 -14.51 -14.67 1.82
CA ALA A 280 -14.26 -16.11 1.97
C ALA A 280 -15.16 -16.94 1.04
N LEU A 281 -16.38 -16.48 0.77
CA LEU A 281 -17.35 -17.18 -0.09
C LEU A 281 -17.25 -16.80 -1.58
N ALA A 282 -16.59 -15.69 -1.93
CA ALA A 282 -16.57 -15.17 -3.29
C ALA A 282 -16.15 -16.19 -4.38
N PRO A 283 -15.08 -17.00 -4.22
CA PRO A 283 -14.71 -17.99 -5.23
C PRO A 283 -15.49 -19.30 -5.16
N VAL A 284 -16.21 -19.59 -4.06
CA VAL A 284 -16.85 -20.91 -3.84
C VAL A 284 -17.83 -21.28 -4.95
N TRP A 285 -18.51 -20.26 -5.49
CA TRP A 285 -19.45 -20.42 -6.61
C TRP A 285 -19.00 -19.64 -7.84
N SER A 286 -17.73 -19.26 -7.91
CA SER A 286 -17.27 -18.49 -9.07
C SER A 286 -17.13 -19.39 -10.28
N ILE A 287 -17.77 -19.01 -11.38
CA ILE A 287 -17.66 -19.71 -12.67
C ILE A 287 -16.30 -19.50 -13.37
N GLN A 288 -15.42 -18.67 -12.80
CA GLN A 288 -14.07 -18.37 -13.30
C GLN A 288 -12.96 -18.93 -12.39
N ALA A 289 -13.31 -19.57 -11.27
CA ALA A 289 -12.35 -20.01 -10.27
C ALA A 289 -11.71 -21.37 -10.63
N ASP A 290 -11.00 -21.42 -11.76
CA ASP A 290 -10.34 -22.64 -12.25
C ASP A 290 -8.91 -22.81 -11.69
N TRP A 291 -8.45 -21.87 -10.86
CA TRP A 291 -7.14 -21.96 -10.24
C TRP A 291 -7.19 -22.87 -9.00
N TRP A 292 -6.20 -23.75 -8.86
CA TRP A 292 -6.09 -24.65 -7.69
C TRP A 292 -6.17 -23.91 -6.34
N TRP A 293 -5.68 -22.66 -6.28
CA TRP A 293 -5.70 -21.86 -5.06
C TRP A 293 -7.05 -21.20 -4.77
N ALA A 294 -7.95 -21.17 -5.77
CA ALA A 294 -9.32 -20.68 -5.63
C ALA A 294 -10.29 -21.81 -5.24
N GLU A 295 -9.84 -23.07 -5.23
CA GLU A 295 -10.63 -24.19 -4.70
C GLU A 295 -11.10 -23.89 -3.28
N PRO A 296 -12.37 -24.17 -2.92
CA PRO A 296 -12.97 -23.74 -1.67
C PRO A 296 -12.13 -24.06 -0.43
N GLY A 297 -11.60 -25.28 -0.34
CA GLY A 297 -10.78 -25.70 0.80
C GLY A 297 -9.50 -24.87 0.94
N VAL A 298 -8.78 -24.66 -0.17
CA VAL A 298 -7.51 -23.91 -0.20
C VAL A 298 -7.74 -22.41 0.02
N TRP A 299 -8.81 -21.85 -0.56
CA TRP A 299 -9.15 -20.44 -0.41
C TRP A 299 -9.58 -20.10 1.03
N LEU A 300 -10.45 -20.93 1.62
CA LEU A 300 -10.94 -20.72 2.98
C LEU A 300 -9.81 -20.79 4.00
N THR A 301 -8.93 -21.78 3.90
CA THR A 301 -7.76 -21.90 4.78
C THR A 301 -6.79 -20.73 4.59
N THR A 302 -6.53 -20.33 3.34
CA THR A 302 -5.67 -19.16 3.02
C THR A 302 -6.21 -17.88 3.65
N THR A 303 -7.51 -17.62 3.47
CA THR A 303 -8.19 -16.43 4.01
C THR A 303 -8.21 -16.45 5.53
N ALA A 304 -8.49 -17.60 6.14
CA ALA A 304 -8.50 -17.77 7.59
C ALA A 304 -7.11 -17.53 8.20
N LEU A 305 -6.05 -18.07 7.58
CA LEU A 305 -4.67 -17.86 8.02
C LEU A 305 -4.24 -16.39 7.90
N ALA A 306 -4.60 -15.71 6.80
CA ALA A 306 -4.29 -14.30 6.63
C ALA A 306 -4.98 -13.44 7.72
N GLY A 307 -6.27 -13.69 7.97
CA GLY A 307 -7.04 -13.02 9.02
C GLY A 307 -6.50 -13.31 10.42
N ALA A 308 -6.19 -14.58 10.73
CA ALA A 308 -5.61 -14.99 12.01
C ALA A 308 -4.23 -14.38 12.24
N THR A 309 -3.39 -14.31 11.20
CA THR A 309 -2.07 -13.65 11.28
C THR A 309 -2.23 -12.16 11.57
N PHE A 310 -3.13 -11.47 10.86
CA PHE A 310 -3.38 -10.06 11.09
C PHE A 310 -3.91 -9.80 12.51
N ALA A 311 -4.91 -10.58 12.95
CA ALA A 311 -5.48 -10.48 14.29
C ALA A 311 -4.45 -10.79 15.39
N GLY A 312 -3.62 -11.81 15.20
CA GLY A 312 -2.54 -12.16 16.13
C GLY A 312 -1.48 -11.06 16.22
N ALA A 313 -1.03 -10.51 15.09
CA ALA A 313 -0.10 -9.38 15.09
C ALA A 313 -0.71 -8.12 15.73
N MET A 314 -2.00 -7.87 15.51
CA MET A 314 -2.74 -6.79 16.14
C MET A 314 -2.87 -7.00 17.66
N ALA A 315 -3.09 -8.23 18.14
CA ALA A 315 -3.09 -8.55 19.57
C ALA A 315 -1.71 -8.37 20.22
N LEU A 316 -0.64 -8.57 19.46
CA LEU A 316 0.75 -8.42 19.92
C LEU A 316 1.33 -7.02 19.63
N ARG A 317 0.52 -6.05 19.17
CA ARG A 317 0.98 -4.74 18.66
C ARG A 317 1.74 -3.88 19.68
N GLU A 318 1.49 -4.09 20.97
CA GLU A 318 2.15 -3.37 22.07
C GLU A 318 3.45 -4.04 22.52
N ARG A 319 3.74 -5.25 22.03
CA ARG A 319 4.98 -5.96 22.35
C ARG A 319 6.12 -5.49 21.46
N ARG A 320 7.34 -5.59 22.00
CA ARG A 320 8.56 -5.35 21.23
C ARG A 320 8.78 -6.47 20.24
N LEU A 321 8.80 -6.15 18.96
CA LEU A 321 9.07 -7.11 17.91
C LEU A 321 10.58 -7.24 17.64
N PRO A 322 11.05 -8.45 17.25
CA PRO A 322 12.42 -8.64 16.79
C PRO A 322 12.79 -7.66 15.68
N ARG A 323 13.97 -7.05 15.79
CA ARG A 323 14.47 -6.05 14.81
C ARG A 323 14.52 -6.62 13.39
N PHE A 324 14.83 -7.90 13.25
CA PHE A 324 14.87 -8.59 11.96
C PHE A 324 13.51 -8.62 11.26
N LEU A 325 12.41 -8.88 11.97
CA LEU A 325 11.07 -8.89 11.38
C LEU A 325 10.65 -7.50 10.89
N VAL A 326 10.97 -6.47 11.68
CA VAL A 326 10.72 -5.08 11.27
C VAL A 326 11.57 -4.72 10.05
N TRP A 327 12.84 -5.13 10.03
CA TRP A 327 13.75 -4.92 8.90
C TRP A 327 13.26 -5.59 7.61
N LEU A 328 12.73 -6.81 7.67
CA LEU A 328 12.08 -7.46 6.53
C LEU A 328 10.94 -6.61 5.98
N GLY A 329 10.16 -5.98 6.87
CA GLY A 329 9.13 -5.02 6.51
C GLY A 329 9.63 -3.77 5.79
N LEU A 330 10.82 -3.28 6.13
CA LEU A 330 11.43 -2.11 5.50
C LEU A 330 11.81 -2.40 4.05
N VAL A 331 12.40 -3.57 3.79
CA VAL A 331 12.86 -3.98 2.45
C VAL A 331 11.78 -4.70 1.64
N SER A 332 10.57 -4.86 2.21
CA SER A 332 9.52 -5.74 1.67
C SER A 332 9.05 -5.33 0.27
N TYR A 333 9.12 -4.04 -0.07
CA TYR A 333 8.66 -3.55 -1.36
C TYR A 333 9.63 -3.92 -2.48
N SER A 334 10.93 -3.66 -2.29
CA SER A 334 11.98 -4.19 -3.18
C SER A 334 11.94 -5.71 -3.28
N LEU A 335 11.79 -6.42 -2.14
CA LEU A 335 11.69 -7.88 -2.12
C LEU A 335 10.53 -8.40 -2.98
N TYR A 336 9.37 -7.77 -2.86
CA TYR A 336 8.19 -8.10 -3.64
C TYR A 336 8.38 -7.88 -5.15
N LEU A 337 9.10 -6.86 -5.59
CA LEU A 337 9.28 -6.59 -7.02
C LEU A 337 10.46 -7.34 -7.64
N LEU A 338 11.57 -7.49 -6.91
CA LEU A 338 12.81 -8.06 -7.43
C LEU A 338 12.80 -9.59 -7.48
N HIS A 339 12.08 -10.28 -6.59
CA HIS A 339 12.21 -11.73 -6.50
C HIS A 339 11.87 -12.45 -7.81
N HIS A 340 10.84 -12.01 -8.52
CA HIS A 340 10.35 -12.74 -9.68
C HIS A 340 11.29 -12.62 -10.91
N PRO A 341 11.77 -11.42 -11.31
CA PRO A 341 12.85 -11.31 -12.30
C PRO A 341 14.10 -12.11 -11.93
N LEU A 342 14.50 -12.08 -10.65
CA LEU A 342 15.70 -12.80 -10.20
C LEU A 342 15.52 -14.31 -10.27
N LEU A 343 14.37 -14.84 -9.88
CA LEU A 343 14.04 -16.26 -10.03
C LEU A 343 14.07 -16.68 -11.49
N LYS A 344 13.50 -15.88 -12.41
CA LYS A 344 13.57 -16.15 -13.85
C LYS A 344 15.00 -16.16 -14.38
N LEU A 345 15.84 -15.21 -13.95
CA LEU A 345 17.25 -15.17 -14.33
C LEU A 345 18.00 -16.42 -13.85
N VAL A 346 17.80 -16.83 -12.60
CA VAL A 346 18.45 -18.03 -12.05
C VAL A 346 17.99 -19.28 -12.80
N PHE A 347 16.68 -19.40 -13.05
CA PHE A 347 16.14 -20.51 -13.83
C PHE A 347 16.71 -20.57 -15.25
N ALA A 348 16.91 -19.42 -15.90
CA ALA A 348 17.52 -19.35 -17.23
C ALA A 348 18.99 -19.79 -17.25
N VAL A 349 19.74 -19.57 -16.18
CA VAL A 349 21.17 -19.91 -16.08
C VAL A 349 21.38 -21.36 -15.62
N VAL A 350 20.61 -21.79 -14.62
CA VAL A 350 20.81 -23.09 -13.93
C VAL A 350 19.95 -24.21 -14.55
N GLY A 351 18.85 -23.86 -15.22
CA GLY A 351 17.88 -24.81 -15.75
C GLY A 351 16.92 -25.31 -14.67
N ASP A 352 16.30 -26.46 -14.93
CA ASP A 352 15.24 -27.01 -14.08
C ASP A 352 15.81 -27.65 -12.80
N VAL A 353 15.69 -26.92 -11.69
CA VAL A 353 16.21 -27.32 -10.38
C VAL A 353 15.43 -28.49 -9.77
N ARG A 354 14.20 -28.76 -10.20
CA ARG A 354 13.31 -29.78 -9.59
C ARG A 354 13.87 -31.20 -9.65
N PHE A 355 14.70 -31.48 -10.66
CA PHE A 355 15.29 -32.79 -10.89
C PHE A 355 16.71 -32.93 -10.34
N MET A 356 17.25 -31.89 -9.71
CA MET A 356 18.58 -31.91 -9.08
C MET A 356 18.54 -32.63 -7.73
N PRO A 357 19.68 -33.11 -7.20
CA PRO A 357 19.75 -33.66 -5.83
C PRO A 357 19.23 -32.67 -4.79
N LEU A 358 18.59 -33.17 -3.72
CA LEU A 358 17.99 -32.33 -2.68
C LEU A 358 18.99 -31.35 -2.05
N ALA A 359 20.24 -31.76 -1.83
CA ALA A 359 21.28 -30.88 -1.31
C ALA A 359 21.51 -29.66 -2.23
N THR A 360 21.50 -29.86 -3.54
CA THR A 360 21.63 -28.79 -4.54
C THR A 360 20.39 -27.90 -4.54
N GLN A 361 19.19 -28.49 -4.49
CA GLN A 361 17.93 -27.75 -4.39
C GLN A 361 17.90 -26.81 -3.18
N VAL A 362 18.25 -27.33 -2.00
CA VAL A 362 18.32 -26.55 -0.75
C VAL A 362 19.38 -25.45 -0.84
N THR A 363 20.57 -25.78 -1.35
CA THR A 363 21.68 -24.82 -1.47
C THR A 363 21.34 -23.68 -2.42
N LEU A 364 20.79 -23.99 -3.60
CA LEU A 364 20.35 -22.99 -4.57
C LEU A 364 19.19 -22.15 -4.02
N SER A 365 18.21 -22.77 -3.37
CA SER A 365 17.11 -22.05 -2.70
C SER A 365 17.64 -21.03 -1.69
N ALA A 366 18.55 -21.45 -0.80
CA ALA A 366 19.16 -20.58 0.20
C ALA A 366 19.97 -19.45 -0.44
N ALA A 367 20.74 -19.74 -1.49
CA ALA A 367 21.51 -18.75 -2.23
C ALA A 367 20.60 -17.71 -2.91
N VAL A 368 19.53 -18.15 -3.57
CA VAL A 368 18.55 -17.26 -4.22
C VAL A 368 17.86 -16.36 -3.22
N VAL A 369 17.42 -16.90 -2.08
CA VAL A 369 16.82 -16.09 -1.00
C VAL A 369 17.82 -15.06 -0.47
N ALA A 370 19.07 -15.46 -0.22
CA ALA A 370 20.11 -14.55 0.28
C ALA A 370 20.42 -13.43 -0.72
N VAL A 371 20.60 -13.76 -2.00
CA VAL A 371 20.86 -12.79 -3.07
C VAL A 371 19.67 -11.85 -3.24
N THR A 372 18.44 -12.37 -3.24
CA THR A 372 17.22 -11.56 -3.37
C THR A 372 17.09 -10.59 -2.20
N LEU A 373 17.32 -11.04 -0.96
CA LEU A 373 17.32 -10.17 0.23
C LEU A 373 18.42 -9.11 0.18
N GLY A 374 19.63 -9.49 -0.24
CA GLY A 374 20.76 -8.58 -0.39
C GLY A 374 20.49 -7.48 -1.42
N LEU A 375 20.03 -7.84 -2.62
CA LEU A 375 19.65 -6.88 -3.67
C LEU A 375 18.46 -6.01 -3.24
N SER A 376 17.50 -6.58 -2.52
CA SER A 376 16.36 -5.83 -1.99
C SER A 376 16.79 -4.79 -0.96
N TRP A 377 17.74 -5.15 -0.10
CA TRP A 377 18.33 -4.22 0.86
C TRP A 377 19.12 -3.10 0.18
N LEU A 378 19.95 -3.44 -0.82
CA LEU A 378 20.70 -2.45 -1.62
C LEU A 378 19.75 -1.48 -2.33
N SER A 379 18.73 -1.99 -3.00
CA SER A 379 17.70 -1.19 -3.65
C SER A 379 16.97 -0.28 -2.66
N HIS A 380 16.52 -0.82 -1.52
CA HIS A 380 15.88 -0.02 -0.49
C HIS A 380 16.80 1.10 0.03
N ARG A 381 18.10 0.81 0.21
CA ARG A 381 19.10 1.77 0.70
C ARG A 381 19.42 2.88 -0.30
N TYR A 382 19.61 2.54 -1.57
CA TYR A 382 20.17 3.44 -2.58
C TYR A 382 19.15 4.00 -3.56
N VAL A 383 17.97 3.38 -3.69
CA VAL A 383 16.90 3.83 -4.59
C VAL A 383 15.71 4.35 -3.78
N GLU A 384 15.12 3.49 -2.95
CA GLU A 384 13.87 3.84 -2.27
C GLU A 384 14.06 4.96 -1.22
N LEU A 385 15.01 4.81 -0.30
CA LEU A 385 15.21 5.77 0.78
C LEU A 385 15.54 7.19 0.28
N PRO A 386 16.47 7.38 -0.67
CA PRO A 386 16.74 8.70 -1.24
C PRO A 386 15.51 9.32 -1.91
N MET A 387 14.77 8.54 -2.71
CA MET A 387 13.59 9.04 -3.40
C MET A 387 12.44 9.37 -2.44
N GLN A 388 12.22 8.56 -1.41
CA GLN A 388 11.25 8.89 -0.35
C GLN A 388 11.65 10.15 0.43
N ARG A 389 12.94 10.39 0.67
CA ARG A 389 13.43 11.64 1.29
C ARG A 389 13.16 12.84 0.39
N LEU A 390 13.42 12.71 -0.91
CA LEU A 390 13.12 13.75 -1.90
C LEU A 390 11.62 14.05 -1.95
N GLY A 391 10.77 13.03 -2.04
CA GLY A 391 9.32 13.18 -2.02
C GLY A 391 8.80 13.88 -0.76
N ARG A 392 9.38 13.58 0.42
CA ARG A 392 9.03 14.30 1.67
C ARG A 392 9.38 15.78 1.61
N ARG A 393 10.51 16.16 1.00
CA ARG A 393 10.89 17.56 0.80
C ARG A 393 9.95 18.27 -0.16
N LEU A 394 9.59 17.63 -1.27
CA LEU A 394 8.68 18.20 -2.28
C LEU A 394 7.22 18.30 -1.80
N ALA A 395 6.82 17.45 -0.86
CA ALA A 395 5.50 17.48 -0.24
C ALA A 395 5.36 18.56 0.85
N GLN A 396 6.47 19.11 1.34
CA GLN A 396 6.43 20.26 2.25
C GLN A 396 6.17 21.51 1.42
N ARG A 397 5.10 22.26 1.72
CA ARG A 397 4.91 23.60 1.16
C ARG A 397 6.07 24.48 1.66
N PRO A 398 6.68 25.33 0.81
CA PRO A 398 7.46 26.45 1.33
C PRO A 398 6.53 27.26 2.23
N SER A 399 6.87 27.41 3.50
CA SER A 399 6.17 28.32 4.39
C SER A 399 6.22 29.71 3.75
N ALA A 400 5.06 30.25 3.37
CA ALA A 400 4.94 31.68 3.10
C ALA A 400 5.19 32.39 4.43
N GLY A 401 6.45 32.74 4.71
CA GLY A 401 6.89 33.26 6.00
C GLY A 401 8.31 33.79 6.03
N ASP A 402 9.25 33.23 5.25
CA ASP A 402 10.65 33.70 5.25
C ASP A 402 10.94 34.81 4.22
N SER A 403 9.91 35.56 3.83
CA SER A 403 10.06 36.80 3.05
C SER A 403 9.37 37.96 3.74
N ALA A 404 9.47 38.04 5.06
CA ALA A 404 9.37 39.31 5.75
C ALA A 404 10.70 40.05 5.54
N ALA A 405 10.67 41.05 4.66
CA ALA A 405 11.75 42.02 4.51
C ALA A 405 12.15 42.59 5.90
N PRO A 406 13.42 42.96 6.14
CA PRO A 406 13.78 43.68 7.34
C PRO A 406 13.10 45.05 7.27
N GLY A 407 12.06 45.27 8.09
CA GLY A 407 11.50 46.60 8.31
C GLY A 407 12.56 47.51 8.97
N PRO A 408 12.53 48.82 8.70
CA PRO A 408 13.59 49.74 9.13
C PRO A 408 13.66 49.79 10.66
N SER A 409 14.90 49.77 11.15
CA SER A 409 15.29 49.95 12.55
C SER A 409 14.58 51.14 13.18
N SER A 410 13.78 50.90 14.22
CA SER A 410 13.28 51.94 15.12
C SER A 410 14.46 52.59 15.83
N GLU A 411 14.64 53.89 15.58
CA GLU A 411 15.49 54.78 16.35
C GLU A 411 15.14 54.67 17.84
N VAL A 412 16.11 54.24 18.65
CA VAL A 412 16.08 54.45 20.10
C VAL A 412 16.75 55.81 20.32
N GLY A 413 15.93 56.81 20.60
CA GLY A 413 16.39 58.12 21.05
C GLY A 413 17.10 58.00 22.39
N VAL A 414 18.39 58.32 22.40
CA VAL A 414 19.16 58.58 23.62
C VAL A 414 19.04 60.07 23.92
N SER A 415 18.19 60.41 24.88
CA SER A 415 18.09 61.76 25.44
C SER A 415 19.25 61.97 26.43
N ALA A 416 20.20 62.80 26.06
CA ALA A 416 21.24 63.31 26.96
C ALA A 416 20.77 64.60 27.65
N GLU A 417 21.13 64.69 28.94
CA GLU A 417 21.35 65.91 29.73
C GLU A 417 20.18 66.87 30.00
N SER A 418 19.69 66.86 31.24
CA SER A 418 19.39 68.10 31.95
C SER A 418 19.85 68.01 33.41
N LEU A 419 20.89 68.77 33.68
CA LEU A 419 21.55 69.06 34.95
C LEU A 419 20.57 69.41 36.08
N SER A 420 20.67 68.71 37.21
CA SER A 420 20.16 69.21 38.49
C SER A 420 21.24 70.07 39.16
N ARG A 421 20.92 71.34 39.41
CA ARG A 421 21.65 72.21 40.32
C ARG A 421 20.84 72.41 41.60
N SER A 422 21.62 72.48 42.68
CA SER A 422 21.39 73.00 44.04
C SER A 422 20.55 72.17 45.01
N ALA A 423 21.21 71.60 46.02
CA ALA A 423 21.23 72.23 47.35
C ALA A 423 22.37 71.64 48.21
N SER A 424 23.09 72.54 48.86
CA SER A 424 24.11 72.33 49.89
C SER A 424 23.57 71.78 51.20
N ALA A 425 24.40 71.01 51.93
CA ALA A 425 24.69 71.08 53.37
C ALA A 425 24.90 69.69 54.00
N GLY A 426 26.02 69.52 54.70
CA GLY A 426 26.31 68.34 55.54
C GLY A 426 27.70 67.78 55.27
#